data_AF-A0A7S0CF61-F1
#
_entry.id   AF-A0A7S0CF61-F1
#
_cell.length_a   1.000
_cell.length_b   1.000
_cell.length_c   1.000
_cell.angle_alpha   90.00
_cell.angle_beta   90.00
_cell.angle_gamma   90.00
#
_symmetry.space_group_name_H-M   'P 1'
#
loop_
_entity.id
_entity.type
_entity.pdbx_description
1 polymer ?
#
loop_
_entity_poly.entity_id
_entity_poly.type
_entity_poly.pdbx_seq_one_letter_code
_entity_poly.pdbx_strand_id
1 'polypeptide(L)'
;MKAHQIITSLVTIIVCRRVVPTLALIPIGIKTDNIIISPSIAKANLLNLGSDLEAAVNGGAEWLHFSIQDGRMVPKISFGAPLVAACRTKFKDSVVFDVKLGCVEPEHRVQDFIDAGADIISVHPESTLQLSAVLARIQGAGVGAGV
;
A
#
# COMPACT_ATOMS: atom_id res chain seq x y z
N MET A 1 -13.01 31.11 -32.69
CA MET A 1 -13.99 30.02 -32.77
C MET A 1 -13.36 28.84 -33.51
N LYS A 2 -13.39 27.68 -32.86
CA LYS A 2 -13.46 26.35 -33.49
C LYS A 2 -12.16 25.74 -34.06
N ALA A 3 -11.85 24.57 -33.49
CA ALA A 3 -11.48 23.33 -34.17
C ALA A 3 -10.00 22.94 -34.38
N HIS A 4 -8.99 23.72 -33.96
CA HIS A 4 -7.57 23.30 -34.16
C HIS A 4 -6.70 23.09 -32.91
N GLN A 5 -7.16 23.48 -31.71
CA GLN A 5 -6.41 23.20 -30.46
C GLN A 5 -6.94 22.00 -29.66
N ILE A 6 -7.99 21.32 -30.14
CA ILE A 6 -8.59 20.16 -29.47
C ILE A 6 -8.01 18.83 -29.97
N ILE A 7 -7.29 18.82 -31.09
CA ILE A 7 -6.87 17.56 -31.75
C ILE A 7 -5.47 17.08 -31.29
N THR A 8 -4.63 17.95 -30.73
CA THR A 8 -3.27 17.55 -30.32
C THR A 8 -3.20 16.97 -28.90
N SER A 9 -4.18 17.24 -28.02
CA SER A 9 -4.24 16.64 -26.66
C SER A 9 -4.91 15.27 -26.61
N LEU A 10 -5.43 14.77 -27.73
CA LEU A 10 -6.19 13.51 -27.80
C LEU A 10 -5.34 12.29 -28.23
N VAL A 11 -4.10 12.49 -28.68
CA VAL A 11 -3.26 11.38 -29.17
C VAL A 11 -2.31 10.82 -28.11
N THR A 12 -1.98 11.57 -27.05
CA THR A 12 -1.15 11.05 -25.93
C THR A 12 -1.95 10.21 -24.92
N ILE A 13 -3.28 10.24 -24.98
CA ILE A 13 -4.19 9.49 -24.08
C ILE A 13 -4.37 8.02 -24.54
N ILE A 14 -3.86 7.65 -25.72
CA ILE A 14 -4.06 6.32 -26.34
C ILE A 14 -2.74 5.55 -26.43
N VAL A 15 -2.01 5.39 -25.33
CA VAL A 15 -0.97 4.32 -25.24
C VAL A 15 -1.05 3.53 -23.94
N CYS A 16 -1.58 4.08 -22.85
CA CYS A 16 -1.65 3.36 -21.57
C CYS A 16 -3.03 2.76 -21.26
N ARG A 17 -3.76 2.28 -22.27
CA ARG A 17 -5.13 1.73 -22.11
C ARG A 17 -5.31 0.28 -22.54
N ARG A 18 -4.23 -0.46 -22.83
CA ARG A 18 -4.35 -1.78 -23.49
C ARG A 18 -3.76 -2.99 -22.76
N VAL A 19 -3.26 -2.87 -21.53
CA VAL A 19 -2.71 -4.04 -20.82
C VAL A 19 -3.04 -4.05 -19.32
N VAL A 20 -4.32 -3.95 -18.93
CA VAL A 20 -4.79 -4.60 -17.68
C VAL A 20 -6.31 -4.84 -17.73
N PRO A 21 -6.80 -5.94 -18.33
CA PRO A 21 -8.23 -6.21 -18.36
C PRO A 21 -8.63 -7.19 -17.24
N THR A 22 -8.37 -6.91 -15.94
CA THR A 22 -9.00 -7.65 -14.82
C THR A 22 -8.89 -6.99 -13.44
N LEU A 23 -8.94 -5.66 -13.32
CA LEU A 23 -8.97 -4.99 -12.00
C LEU A 23 -10.26 -4.20 -11.79
N ALA A 24 -11.40 -4.83 -12.05
CA ALA A 24 -12.70 -4.35 -11.62
C ALA A 24 -13.21 -5.32 -10.55
N LEU A 25 -13.55 -4.77 -9.38
CA LEU A 25 -14.21 -5.38 -8.21
C LEU A 25 -13.30 -5.90 -7.08
N ILE A 26 -12.63 -4.97 -6.39
CA ILE A 26 -12.52 -5.03 -4.93
C ILE A 26 -13.12 -3.70 -4.43
N PRO A 27 -14.06 -3.69 -3.47
CA PRO A 27 -14.72 -2.46 -3.02
C PRO A 27 -13.82 -1.71 -2.03
N ILE A 28 -12.59 -1.41 -2.42
CA ILE A 28 -11.83 -0.36 -1.75
C ILE A 28 -12.06 0.87 -2.60
N GLY A 29 -12.77 1.86 -2.04
CA GLY A 29 -13.09 3.13 -2.70
C GLY A 29 -11.88 4.01 -2.95
N ILE A 30 -10.78 3.44 -3.45
CA ILE A 30 -9.55 4.14 -3.80
C ILE A 30 -9.82 4.91 -5.09
N LYS A 31 -10.08 6.21 -4.97
CA LYS A 31 -10.09 7.13 -6.11
C LYS A 31 -8.68 7.16 -6.71
N THR A 32 -8.52 6.64 -7.91
CA THR A 32 -7.25 6.60 -8.65
C THR A 32 -7.01 7.83 -9.53
N ASP A 33 -7.89 8.84 -9.46
CA ASP A 33 -7.81 10.05 -10.29
C ASP A 33 -6.84 11.11 -9.71
N ASN A 34 -6.31 10.90 -8.50
CA ASN A 34 -5.43 11.84 -7.80
C ASN A 34 -4.06 11.21 -7.46
N ILE A 35 -3.02 12.04 -7.41
CA ILE A 35 -1.70 11.66 -6.90
C ILE A 35 -1.80 11.47 -5.38
N ILE A 36 -1.47 10.26 -4.92
CA ILE A 36 -1.47 9.91 -3.49
C ILE A 36 -0.06 10.04 -2.94
N ILE A 37 0.07 10.73 -1.80
CA ILE A 37 1.32 10.82 -1.03
C ILE A 37 1.19 9.90 0.18
N SER A 38 2.06 8.88 0.28
CA SER A 38 2.08 7.91 1.37
C SER A 38 3.43 7.99 2.11
N PRO A 39 3.52 8.77 3.21
CA PRO A 39 4.76 8.94 3.95
C PRO A 39 5.24 7.63 4.59
N SER A 40 6.53 7.33 4.45
CA SER A 40 7.14 6.13 5.04
C SER A 40 7.46 6.33 6.52
N ILE A 41 6.88 5.47 7.35
CA ILE A 41 7.10 5.45 8.79
C ILE A 41 8.55 5.14 9.15
N ALA A 42 9.29 4.47 8.27
CA ALA A 42 10.70 4.17 8.48
C ALA A 42 11.61 5.41 8.58
N LYS A 43 11.08 6.61 8.27
CA LYS A 43 11.77 7.90 8.39
C LYS A 43 11.28 8.76 9.56
N ALA A 44 10.23 8.34 10.26
CA ALA A 44 9.72 9.07 11.42
C ALA A 44 10.63 8.91 12.64
N ASN A 45 10.48 9.81 13.61
CA ASN A 45 11.09 9.68 14.91
C ASN A 45 10.41 8.54 15.69
N LEU A 46 11.04 7.37 15.76
CA LEU A 46 10.48 6.21 16.45
C LEU A 46 10.24 6.43 17.96
N LEU A 47 10.99 7.34 18.60
CA LEU A 47 10.76 7.71 20.00
C LEU A 47 9.46 8.51 20.19
N ASN A 48 9.00 9.20 19.14
CA ASN A 48 7.79 10.03 19.19
C ASN A 48 6.88 9.80 17.98
N LEU A 49 6.71 8.53 17.60
CA LEU A 49 6.06 8.16 16.34
C LEU A 49 4.62 8.68 16.26
N GLY A 50 3.88 8.65 17.36
CA GLY A 50 2.48 9.08 17.39
C GLY A 50 2.29 10.53 16.90
N SER A 51 3.15 11.44 17.35
CA SER A 51 3.08 12.85 16.95
C SER A 51 3.49 13.08 15.50
N ASP A 52 4.53 12.40 15.02
CA ASP A 52 4.98 12.51 13.63
C ASP A 52 3.90 12.03 12.65
N LEU A 53 3.22 10.92 12.98
CA LEU A 53 2.12 10.41 12.16
C LEU A 53 0.90 11.33 12.21
N GLU A 54 0.55 11.88 13.36
CA GLU A 54 -0.51 12.90 13.46
C GLU A 54 -0.19 14.13 12.62
N ALA A 55 1.06 14.62 12.69
CA ALA A 55 1.50 15.74 11.88
C ALA A 55 1.39 15.44 10.37
N ALA A 56 1.76 14.23 9.94
CA ALA A 56 1.63 13.81 8.55
C ALA A 56 0.16 13.77 8.09
N VAL A 57 -0.73 13.18 8.90
CA VAL A 57 -2.17 13.08 8.60
C VAL A 57 -2.82 14.46 8.58
N ASN A 58 -2.52 15.32 9.56
CA ASN A 58 -2.98 16.71 9.59
C ASN A 58 -2.42 17.54 8.42
N GLY A 59 -1.24 17.15 7.90
CA GLY A 59 -0.64 17.71 6.69
C GLY A 59 -1.29 17.24 5.38
N GLY A 60 -2.31 16.37 5.44
CA GLY A 60 -3.06 15.87 4.28
C GLY A 60 -2.62 14.51 3.77
N ALA A 61 -1.82 13.75 4.53
CA ALA A 61 -1.50 12.37 4.17
C ALA A 61 -2.74 11.48 4.32
N GLU A 62 -3.27 11.01 3.19
CA GLU A 62 -4.39 10.07 3.16
C GLU A 62 -3.92 8.63 3.46
N TRP A 63 -2.65 8.34 3.21
CA TRP A 63 -2.04 7.02 3.32
C TRP A 63 -0.80 7.06 4.22
N LEU A 64 -0.54 5.98 4.93
CA LEU A 64 0.70 5.77 5.68
C LEU A 64 1.38 4.48 5.22
N HIS A 65 2.68 4.59 4.90
CA HIS A 65 3.45 3.48 4.35
C HIS A 65 4.30 2.78 5.42
N PHE A 66 4.06 1.49 5.59
CA PHE A 66 4.74 0.60 6.53
C PHE A 66 5.68 -0.34 5.75
N SER A 67 6.98 -0.05 5.76
CA SER A 67 7.98 -0.94 5.17
C SER A 67 8.48 -1.97 6.20
N ILE A 68 8.05 -3.22 6.05
CA ILE A 68 8.40 -4.35 6.92
C ILE A 68 9.61 -5.07 6.35
N GLN A 69 10.62 -5.35 7.17
CA GLN A 69 11.89 -5.97 6.78
C GLN A 69 12.31 -6.98 7.84
N ASP A 70 12.60 -8.20 7.41
CA ASP A 70 12.86 -9.36 8.29
C ASP A 70 14.34 -9.64 8.56
N GLY A 71 15.26 -8.85 7.99
CA GLY A 71 16.70 -9.11 8.10
C GLY A 71 17.23 -10.22 7.17
N ARG A 72 16.36 -11.01 6.52
CA ARG A 72 16.75 -12.12 5.63
C ARG A 72 16.69 -11.68 4.17
N MET A 73 15.57 -11.12 3.74
CA MET A 73 15.42 -10.60 2.38
C MET A 73 16.20 -9.30 2.20
N VAL A 74 16.14 -8.44 3.21
CA VAL A 74 16.86 -7.17 3.29
C VAL A 74 17.65 -7.17 4.59
N PRO A 75 18.94 -6.76 4.62
CA PRO A 75 19.76 -6.83 5.83
C PRO A 75 19.25 -6.03 7.04
N LYS A 76 18.33 -5.09 6.82
CA LYS A 76 17.76 -4.25 7.86
C LYS A 76 16.54 -4.95 8.48
N ILE A 77 16.42 -4.81 9.80
CA ILE A 77 15.25 -5.25 10.58
C ILE A 77 14.44 -4.01 10.93
N SER A 78 13.12 -4.06 10.71
CA SER A 78 12.20 -2.95 11.01
C SER A 78 11.31 -3.27 12.21
N PHE A 79 10.05 -2.85 12.14
CA PHE A 79 8.95 -3.20 13.03
C PHE A 79 8.08 -4.31 12.40
N GLY A 80 7.13 -4.84 13.17
CA GLY A 80 6.17 -5.86 12.73
C GLY A 80 4.71 -5.44 12.94
N ALA A 81 3.80 -6.41 12.80
CA ALA A 81 2.35 -6.23 12.92
C ALA A 81 1.86 -5.51 14.20
N PRO A 82 2.47 -5.69 15.39
CA PRO A 82 2.04 -4.97 16.59
C PRO A 82 2.08 -3.44 16.45
N LEU A 83 3.02 -2.89 15.66
CA LEU A 83 3.08 -1.46 15.40
C LEU A 83 1.90 -1.01 14.53
N VAL A 84 1.58 -1.79 13.49
CA VAL A 84 0.44 -1.51 12.60
C VAL A 84 -0.86 -1.51 13.40
N ALA A 85 -1.06 -2.50 14.28
CA ALA A 85 -2.24 -2.58 15.15
C ALA A 85 -2.34 -1.39 16.13
N ALA A 86 -1.21 -0.96 16.69
CA ALA A 86 -1.17 0.23 17.56
C ALA A 86 -1.53 1.51 16.78
N CYS A 87 -0.98 1.68 15.58
CA CYS A 87 -1.35 2.77 14.68
C CYS A 87 -2.83 2.70 14.29
N ARG A 88 -3.37 1.52 13.99
CA ARG A 88 -4.78 1.34 13.61
C ARG A 88 -5.71 1.73 14.76
N THR A 89 -5.32 1.43 16.00
CA THR A 89 -6.06 1.85 17.19
C THR A 89 -6.16 3.37 17.29
N LYS A 90 -5.10 4.10 16.92
CA LYS A 90 -5.02 5.56 16.97
C LYS A 90 -5.75 6.24 15.80
N PHE A 91 -5.52 5.79 14.57
CA PHE A 91 -6.05 6.44 13.35
C PHE A 91 -7.38 5.87 12.88
N LYS A 92 -7.82 4.71 13.39
CA LYS A 92 -9.05 4.03 12.96
C LYS A 92 -9.09 3.96 11.43
N ASP A 93 -10.25 4.16 10.80
CA ASP A 93 -10.41 4.06 9.35
C ASP A 93 -10.22 5.41 8.64
N SER A 94 -9.60 6.41 9.30
CA SER A 94 -9.39 7.74 8.71
C SER A 94 -8.22 7.81 7.72
N VAL A 95 -7.37 6.78 7.69
CA VAL A 95 -6.14 6.73 6.91
C VAL A 95 -5.94 5.32 6.38
N VAL A 96 -5.48 5.22 5.13
CA VAL A 96 -5.17 3.94 4.49
C VAL A 96 -3.78 3.47 4.92
N PHE A 97 -3.67 2.21 5.35
CA PHE A 97 -2.40 1.58 5.72
C PHE A 97 -1.88 0.73 4.57
N ASP A 98 -0.81 1.22 3.96
CA ASP A 98 -0.08 0.55 2.89
C ASP A 98 1.12 -0.20 3.50
N VAL A 99 1.01 -1.53 3.59
CA VAL A 99 2.03 -2.40 4.17
C VAL A 99 2.82 -3.07 3.06
N LYS A 100 4.14 -2.87 3.06
CA LYS A 100 5.06 -3.55 2.16
C LYS A 100 5.88 -4.59 2.92
N LEU A 101 5.70 -5.85 2.55
CA LEU A 101 6.44 -6.98 3.12
C LEU A 101 7.73 -7.22 2.34
N GLY A 102 8.83 -6.70 2.87
CA GLY A 102 10.20 -7.08 2.51
C GLY A 102 10.68 -8.25 3.37
N CYS A 103 9.98 -9.38 3.33
CA CYS A 103 10.36 -10.61 4.00
C CYS A 103 10.39 -11.78 3.03
N VAL A 104 11.16 -12.81 3.35
CA VAL A 104 11.03 -14.10 2.66
C VAL A 104 9.80 -14.84 3.20
N GLU A 105 9.17 -15.66 2.35
CA GLU A 105 8.04 -16.51 2.74
C GLU A 105 6.86 -15.69 3.34
N PRO A 106 6.36 -14.64 2.64
CA PRO A 106 5.29 -13.76 3.12
C PRO A 106 4.00 -14.50 3.50
N GLU A 107 3.76 -15.70 2.96
CA GLU A 107 2.64 -16.57 3.36
C GLU A 107 2.57 -16.81 4.87
N HIS A 108 3.69 -16.76 5.59
CA HIS A 108 3.73 -16.93 7.04
C HIS A 108 3.45 -15.64 7.83
N ARG A 109 3.37 -14.49 7.16
CA ARG A 109 3.28 -13.16 7.79
C ARG A 109 2.06 -12.38 7.39
N VAL A 110 1.51 -12.63 6.19
CA VAL A 110 0.36 -11.89 5.65
C VAL A 110 -0.81 -11.82 6.64
N GLN A 111 -1.12 -12.92 7.35
CA GLN A 111 -2.22 -12.91 8.33
C GLN A 111 -2.04 -11.88 9.42
N ASP A 112 -0.82 -11.80 9.97
CA ASP A 112 -0.51 -10.90 11.08
C ASP A 112 -0.81 -9.45 10.70
N PHE A 113 -0.57 -9.08 9.44
CA PHE A 113 -0.82 -7.73 8.93
C PHE A 113 -2.27 -7.50 8.53
N ILE A 114 -2.97 -8.52 8.03
CA ILE A 114 -4.44 -8.47 7.83
C ILE A 114 -5.11 -8.20 9.18
N ASP A 115 -4.76 -8.99 10.20
CA ASP A 115 -5.35 -8.90 11.55
C ASP A 115 -4.97 -7.58 12.25
N ALA A 116 -3.80 -7.02 11.95
CA ALA A 116 -3.40 -5.70 12.41
C ALA A 116 -4.15 -4.54 11.74
N GLY A 117 -4.95 -4.83 10.72
CA GLY A 117 -5.76 -3.86 9.99
C GLY A 117 -4.99 -3.16 8.88
N ALA A 118 -4.18 -3.87 8.10
CA ALA A 118 -3.65 -3.34 6.83
C ALA A 118 -4.78 -3.23 5.79
N ASP A 119 -4.80 -2.12 5.03
CA ASP A 119 -5.75 -1.96 3.92
C ASP A 119 -5.17 -2.47 2.61
N ILE A 120 -3.84 -2.39 2.47
CA ILE A 120 -3.10 -2.84 1.31
C ILE A 120 -1.87 -3.59 1.79
N ILE A 121 -1.61 -4.75 1.20
CA ILE A 121 -0.40 -5.53 1.41
C ILE A 121 0.28 -5.77 0.06
N SER A 122 1.51 -5.28 -0.07
CA SER A 122 2.39 -5.55 -1.20
C SER A 122 3.51 -6.52 -0.81
N VAL A 123 3.83 -7.45 -1.71
CA VAL A 123 4.88 -8.46 -1.51
C VAL A 123 5.83 -8.46 -2.69
N HIS A 124 7.11 -8.70 -2.46
CA HIS A 124 8.05 -8.85 -3.56
C HIS A 124 7.79 -10.15 -4.34
N PRO A 125 7.84 -10.14 -5.68
CA PRO A 125 7.61 -11.34 -6.48
C PRO A 125 8.69 -12.41 -6.23
N GLU A 126 9.90 -12.00 -5.85
CA GLU A 126 11.02 -12.89 -5.54
C GLU A 126 10.97 -13.47 -4.11
N SER A 127 10.03 -13.01 -3.26
CA SER A 127 9.96 -13.43 -1.86
C SER A 127 9.34 -14.82 -1.65
N THR A 128 8.65 -15.36 -2.66
CA THR A 128 7.92 -16.62 -2.58
C THR A 128 7.88 -17.32 -3.94
N LEU A 129 7.75 -18.65 -3.92
CA LEU A 129 7.48 -19.44 -5.11
C LEU A 129 5.98 -19.49 -5.46
N GLN A 130 5.11 -18.98 -4.59
CA GLN A 130 3.65 -19.10 -4.67
C GLN A 130 2.94 -17.73 -4.71
N LEU A 131 3.50 -16.77 -5.48
CA LEU A 131 3.02 -15.38 -5.52
C LEU A 131 1.51 -15.28 -5.73
N SER A 132 0.95 -15.97 -6.73
CA SER A 132 -0.49 -15.93 -7.03
C SER A 132 -1.35 -16.39 -5.86
N ALA A 133 -0.91 -17.40 -5.10
CA ALA A 133 -1.63 -17.89 -3.93
C ALA A 133 -1.59 -16.87 -2.78
N VAL A 134 -0.45 -16.19 -2.58
CA VAL A 134 -0.31 -15.13 -1.59
C VAL A 134 -1.22 -13.94 -1.94
N LEU A 135 -1.22 -13.49 -3.20
CA LEU A 135 -2.09 -12.40 -3.65
C LEU A 135 -3.57 -12.77 -3.50
N ALA A 136 -3.95 -13.99 -3.89
CA ALA A 136 -5.33 -14.47 -3.73
C ALA A 136 -5.76 -14.51 -2.26
N ARG A 137 -4.86 -14.89 -1.33
CA ARG A 137 -5.13 -14.86 0.11
C ARG A 137 -5.39 -13.43 0.61
N ILE A 138 -4.57 -12.46 0.20
CA ILE A 138 -4.73 -11.05 0.59
C ILE A 138 -6.08 -10.52 0.08
N GLN A 139 -6.38 -10.73 -1.20
CA GLN A 139 -7.64 -10.31 -1.81
C GLN A 139 -8.87 -11.01 -1.19
N GLY A 140 -8.75 -12.30 -0.87
CA GLY A 140 -9.81 -13.08 -0.23
C GLY A 140 -10.16 -12.58 1.18
N ALA A 141 -9.26 -11.85 1.83
CA ALA A 141 -9.51 -11.17 3.10
C ALA A 141 -10.10 -9.75 2.94
N GLY A 142 -10.38 -9.30 1.72
CA GLY A 142 -10.87 -7.95 1.44
C GLY A 142 -9.80 -6.87 1.46
N VAL A 143 -8.52 -7.26 1.50
CA VAL A 143 -7.36 -6.36 1.54
C VAL A 143 -6.82 -6.16 0.12
N GLY A 144 -6.34 -4.96 -0.19
CA GLY A 144 -5.69 -4.67 -1.47
C GLY A 144 -4.39 -5.45 -1.61
N ALA A 145 -4.22 -6.18 -2.71
CA ALA A 145 -3.00 -6.95 -2.95
C ALA A 145 -2.12 -6.27 -4.01
N GLY A 146 -0.83 -6.15 -3.73
CA GLY A 146 0.17 -5.56 -4.63
C GLY A 146 1.44 -6.39 -4.77
N VAL A 147 2.23 -6.06 -5.77
CA VAL A 147 3.56 -6.62 -6.05
C VAL A 147 4.58 -5.47 -6.12
#